data_AF-A0A370AJI9-F1
#
_entry.id   AF-A0A370AJI9-F1
#
_cell.length_a   1.000
_cell.length_b   1.000
_cell.length_c   1.000
_cell.angle_alpha   90.00
_cell.angle_beta   90.00
_cell.angle_gamma   90.00
#
_symmetry.space_group_name_H-M   'P 1'
#
loop_
_entity.id
_entity.type
_entity.pdbx_description
1 polymer ?
#
loop_
_entity_poly.entity_id
_entity_poly.type
_entity_poly.pdbx_seq_one_letter_code
_entity_poly.pdbx_strand_id
1 'polypeptide(L)' 'MSPQCQRESIHSFHKKIFSFFKDYKLQVILHSCGDFRPHLPCIIESGINCIQAMEAKTGRNV' A
#
# COMPACT_ATOMS: atom_id res chain seq x y z
N MET A 1 5.08 1.01 -11.73
CA MET A 1 4.01 2.04 -11.72
C MET A 1 4.63 3.34 -11.23
N SER A 2 4.36 4.50 -11.83
CA SER A 2 4.88 5.76 -11.27
C SER A 2 4.15 6.11 -9.97
N PRO A 3 4.80 6.74 -8.97
CA PRO A 3 4.13 7.19 -7.75
C PRO A 3 2.98 8.15 -8.02
N GLN A 4 3.11 8.98 -9.06
CA GLN A 4 2.07 9.89 -9.51
C GLN A 4 0.82 9.14 -10.01
N CYS A 5 1.00 8.14 -10.89
CA CYS A 5 -0.12 7.34 -11.38
C CYS A 5 -0.84 6.59 -10.24
N GLN A 6 -0.09 6.11 -9.24
CA GLN A 6 -0.70 5.50 -8.06
C GLN A 6 -1.59 6.50 -7.29
N ARG A 7 -1.12 7.74 -7.12
CA ARG A 7 -1.88 8.79 -6.42
C ARG A 7 -3.13 9.20 -7.20
N GLU A 8 -3.01 9.37 -8.51
CA GLU A 8 -4.10 9.88 -9.35
C GLU A 8 -5.17 8.82 -9.64
N SER A 9 -4.76 7.58 -9.88
CA SER A 9 -5.67 6.55 -10.39
C SER A 9 -6.02 5.46 -9.36
N ILE A 10 -5.15 5.18 -8.39
CA ILE A 10 -5.29 4.00 -7.50
C ILE A 10 -5.69 4.39 -6.08
N HIS A 11 -5.21 5.53 -5.58
CA HIS A 11 -5.37 5.95 -4.18
C HIS A 11 -6.84 6.02 -3.73
N SER A 12 -7.72 6.59 -4.55
CA SER A 12 -9.14 6.76 -4.21
C SER A 12 -9.86 5.41 -4.06
N PHE A 13 -9.55 4.45 -4.92
CA PHE A 13 -10.10 3.10 -4.85
C PHE A 13 -9.57 2.34 -3.64
N HIS A 14 -8.27 2.39 -3.39
CA HIS A 14 -7.67 1.79 -2.19
C HIS A 14 -8.30 2.35 -0.91
N LYS A 15 -8.47 3.67 -0.81
CA LYS A 15 -9.11 4.30 0.34
C LYS A 15 -10.54 3.81 0.55
N LYS A 16 -11.32 3.67 -0.53
CA LYS A 16 -12.70 3.15 -0.46
C LYS A 16 -12.74 1.70 0.02
N ILE A 17 -11.89 0.84 -0.53
CA ILE A 17 -11.82 -0.59 -0.18
C ILE A 17 -11.33 -0.76 1.27
N PHE A 18 -10.27 -0.06 1.66
CA PHE A 18 -9.70 -0.21 3.00
C PHE A 18 -10.61 0.39 4.08
N SER A 19 -11.29 1.51 3.78
CA SER A 19 -12.30 2.07 4.69
C SER A 19 -13.43 1.07 4.93
N PHE A 20 -13.92 0.40 3.88
CA PHE A 20 -14.95 -0.63 4.02
C PHE A 20 -14.53 -1.72 5.02
N PHE A 21 -13.32 -2.27 4.92
CA PHE A 21 -12.84 -3.27 5.90
C PHE A 21 -12.66 -2.71 7.31
N LYS A 22 -12.22 -1.45 7.43
CA LYS A 22 -12.07 -0.78 8.72
C LYS A 22 -13.39 -0.54 9.43
N ASP A 23 -14.48 -0.31 8.69
CA ASP A 23 -15.81 -0.16 9.27
C ASP A 23 -16.24 -1.44 10.02
N TYR A 24 -15.77 -2.61 9.55
CA TYR A 24 -15.94 -3.91 10.23
C TYR A 24 -14.84 -4.24 11.25
N LYS A 25 -13.98 -3.27 11.61
CA LYS A 25 -12.83 -3.45 12.52
C LYS A 25 -11.81 -4.50 12.06
N LEU A 26 -11.76 -4.79 10.76
CA LEU A 26 -10.81 -5.74 10.18
C LEU A 26 -9.47 -5.06 9.87
N GLN A 27 -8.38 -5.82 10.03
CA GLN A 27 -7.04 -5.38 9.66
C GLN A 27 -6.81 -5.58 8.16
N VAL A 28 -6.15 -4.61 7.52
CA VAL A 28 -5.78 -4.69 6.09
C VAL A 28 -4.27 -4.82 5.97
N ILE A 29 -3.82 -5.95 5.43
CA ILE A 29 -2.42 -6.22 5.09
C ILE A 29 -2.29 -6.09 3.57
N LEU A 30 -1.47 -5.16 3.10
CA LEU A 30 -1.24 -4.95 1.67
C LEU A 30 0.03 -5.66 1.23
N HIS A 31 -0.12 -6.57 0.28
CA HIS A 31 1.00 -7.21 -0.39
C HIS A 31 1.55 -6.30 -1.50
N SER A 32 2.88 -6.18 -1.57
CA SER A 32 3.56 -5.48 -2.66
C SER A 32 4.86 -6.19 -3.03
N CYS A 33 5.01 -6.49 -4.32
CA CYS A 33 6.24 -6.99 -4.92
C CYS A 33 7.11 -5.83 -5.42
N GLY A 34 8.43 -5.96 -5.31
CA GLY A 34 9.39 -4.94 -5.74
C GLY A 34 9.50 -3.73 -4.79
N ASP A 35 10.01 -2.61 -5.31
CA ASP A 35 10.26 -1.41 -4.51
C ASP A 35 9.00 -0.56 -4.29
N PHE A 36 8.42 -0.69 -3.10
CA PHE A 36 7.25 0.07 -2.65
C PHE A 36 7.59 1.37 -1.91
N ARG A 37 8.87 1.70 -1.70
CA ARG A 37 9.30 2.92 -0.97
C ARG A 37 8.75 4.22 -1.56
N PRO A 38 8.77 4.41 -2.89
CA PRO A 38 8.18 5.61 -3.50
C PRO A 38 6.67 5.73 -3.29
N HIS A 39 6.02 4.60 -2.99
CA HIS A 39 4.58 4.43 -2.90
C HIS A 39 4.05 4.47 -1.47
N LEU A 40 4.93 4.32 -0.48
CA LEU A 40 4.61 4.27 0.95
C LEU A 40 3.71 5.43 1.43
N PRO A 41 3.98 6.71 1.08
CA PRO A 41 3.14 7.81 1.53
C PRO A 41 1.68 7.64 1.09
N CYS A 42 1.46 7.33 -0.19
CA CYS A 42 0.14 7.11 -0.76
C CYS A 42 -0.56 5.88 -0.16
N ILE A 43 0.20 4.81 0.09
CA ILE A 43 -0.31 3.56 0.65
C ILE A 43 -0.75 3.73 2.12
N ILE A 44 0.05 4.44 2.92
CA ILE A 44 -0.27 4.76 4.32
C ILE A 44 -1.54 5.63 4.37
N GLU A 45 -1.61 6.67 3.54
CA GLU A 45 -2.78 7.54 3.43
C GLU A 45 -4.06 6.77 3.04
N SER A 46 -3.94 5.72 2.23
CA SER A 46 -5.10 4.86 1.89
C SER A 46 -5.61 4.06 3.09
N GLY A 47 -4.81 3.86 4.13
CA GLY A 47 -5.25 3.30 5.40
C GLY A 47 -4.91 1.84 5.63
N ILE A 48 -3.80 1.32 5.11
CA ILE A 48 -3.35 -0.03 5.44
C ILE A 48 -2.87 -0.15 6.91
N ASN A 49 -2.85 -1.35 7.45
CA ASN A 49 -2.31 -1.64 8.78
C ASN A 49 -0.88 -2.19 8.72
N CYS A 50 -0.57 -2.97 7.69
CA CYS A 50 0.73 -3.59 7.51
C CYS A 50 1.05 -3.78 6.02
N ILE A 51 2.34 -3.80 5.68
CA ILE A 51 2.83 -4.16 4.34
C ILE A 51 3.49 -5.53 4.42
N GLN A 52 3.05 -6.46 3.58
CA GLN A 52 3.77 -7.70 3.32
C GLN A 52 4.77 -7.47 2.18
N ALA A 53 6.01 -7.14 2.55
CA ALA A 53 7.12 -6.98 1.61
C ALA A 53 7.71 -8.36 1.28
N MET A 54 7.72 -8.73 0.00
CA MET A 54 8.27 -10.01 -0.46
C MET A 54 9.71 -9.87 -0.97
N GLU A 55 9.98 -8.78 -1.68
CA GLU A 55 11.30 -8.45 -2.22
C GLU A 55 12.04 -7.49 -1.28
N ALA A 56 12.40 -7.96 -0.09
CA ALA A 56 13.29 -7.19 0.77
C ALA A 56 14.63 -6.90 0.05
N LYS A 57 15.04 -7.77 -0.89
CA LYS A 57 16.35 -7.75 -1.55
C LYS A 57 16.49 -6.83 -2.77
N THR A 58 15.42 -6.22 -3.28
CA THR A 58 15.51 -5.18 -4.33
C THR A 58 15.95 -3.82 -3.75
N GLY A 59 17.17 -3.80 -3.19
CA GLY A 59 17.81 -2.60 -2.61
C GLY A 59 18.07 -2.67 -1.10
N ARG A 60 17.85 -3.81 -0.44
CA ARG A 60 18.30 -4.07 0.95
C ARG A 60 18.84 -5.50 1.10
N ASN A 61 20.10 -5.63 1.53
CA ASN A 61 20.48 -6.84 2.26
C ASN A 61 19.73 -6.79 3.60
N VAL A 62 18.70 -7.62 3.73
CA VAL A 62 18.27 -8.10 5.05
C VAL A 62 19.18 -9.25 5.46
#